data_AF-A0A967HKK9-F1
#
_entry.id   AF-A0A967HKK9-F1
#
_cell.length_a   1.000
_cell.length_b   1.000
_cell.length_c   1.000
_cell.angle_alpha   90.00
_cell.angle_beta   90.00
_cell.angle_gamma   90.00
#
_symmetry.space_group_name_H-M   'P 1'
#
loop_
_entity.id
_entity.type
_entity.pdbx_description
1 polymer ?
#
loop_
_entity_poly.entity_id
_entity_poly.type
_entity_poly.pdbx_seq_one_letter_code
_entity_poly.pdbx_strand_id
1 'polypeptide(L)'
;MVIIIAVSSAVAIGLIVLLIGQLVPARSGAVSRRVTEVASLSGAEGAIQRHRRQEQRERLQDLLEVVGRQLKGYSPDSDATRELLIHAGYRSPRAPATYWGIRVTVSLLLGLVTAIAVPILGGGLLLVMVGAFYMGAAGYVLPLFVVRSKARRRQKEITLALPDALDLLVVCVEAGLGLNQAFVRVAEEIHPLSEIMAAELHLLNLEIRAGKPRDESLRNLFNRTGVEDIRSLTMMLIQADRFGTSIANALRVHSETLRDKRRQRAEEAAAKTTIKLIFPLVFCIFPAMFVVLVGPGLIQIVEALSSI
;
A
#
# COMPACT_ATOMS: atom_id res chain seq x y z
N MET A 1 -8.36 -33.99 8.87
CA MET A 1 -7.80 -33.10 9.91
C MET A 1 -7.05 -31.89 9.35
N VAL A 2 -6.09 -32.06 8.44
CA VAL A 2 -5.31 -30.94 7.84
C VAL A 2 -6.20 -29.88 7.16
N ILE A 3 -7.25 -30.31 6.45
CA ILE A 3 -8.19 -29.40 5.75
C ILE A 3 -8.97 -28.54 6.73
N ILE A 4 -9.33 -29.07 7.91
CA ILE A 4 -10.13 -28.33 8.91
C ILE A 4 -9.27 -27.31 9.65
N ILE A 5 -7.99 -27.63 9.92
CA ILE A 5 -7.01 -26.70 10.47
C ILE A 5 -6.69 -25.59 9.45
N ALA A 6 -6.60 -25.94 8.16
CA ALA A 6 -6.42 -24.97 7.09
C ALA A 6 -7.64 -24.04 6.96
N VAL A 7 -8.86 -24.57 7.10
CA VAL A 7 -10.09 -23.79 7.03
C VAL A 7 -10.29 -22.92 8.28
N SER A 8 -10.06 -23.42 9.49
CA SER A 8 -10.21 -22.61 10.71
C SER A 8 -9.14 -21.52 10.83
N SER A 9 -7.91 -21.80 10.42
CA SER A 9 -6.86 -20.79 10.29
C SER A 9 -7.16 -19.81 9.16
N ALA A 10 -7.68 -20.24 8.01
CA ALA A 10 -8.10 -19.32 6.94
C ALA A 10 -9.27 -18.43 7.37
N VAL A 11 -10.23 -18.94 8.15
CA VAL A 11 -11.35 -18.16 8.68
C VAL A 11 -10.88 -17.18 9.75
N ALA A 12 -9.96 -17.58 10.64
CA ALA A 12 -9.36 -16.68 11.63
C ALA A 12 -8.50 -15.59 10.98
N ILE A 13 -7.68 -15.96 9.99
CA ILE A 13 -6.91 -15.01 9.16
C ILE A 13 -7.87 -14.09 8.40
N GLY A 14 -8.96 -14.62 7.83
CA GLY A 14 -10.00 -13.85 7.15
C GLY A 14 -10.68 -12.83 8.07
N LEU A 15 -11.07 -13.24 9.28
CA LEU A 15 -11.65 -12.37 10.30
C LEU A 15 -10.67 -11.30 10.76
N ILE A 16 -9.40 -11.64 10.96
CA ILE A 16 -8.35 -10.69 11.34
C ILE A 16 -8.05 -9.71 10.21
N VAL A 17 -8.00 -10.16 8.95
CA VAL A 17 -7.84 -9.29 7.78
C VAL A 17 -9.05 -8.36 7.63
N LEU A 18 -10.26 -8.84 7.91
CA LEU A 18 -11.49 -8.04 7.87
C LEU A 18 -11.50 -7.01 9.01
N LEU A 19 -11.06 -7.39 10.21
CA LEU A 19 -10.99 -6.51 11.39
C LEU A 19 -9.86 -5.48 11.25
N ILE A 20 -8.70 -5.86 10.72
CA ILE A 20 -7.64 -4.94 10.29
C ILE A 20 -8.15 -4.04 9.16
N GLY A 21 -8.93 -4.56 8.22
CA GLY A 21 -9.56 -3.78 7.15
C GLY A 21 -10.58 -2.75 7.64
N GLN A 22 -11.20 -2.98 8.80
CA GLN A 22 -12.10 -2.01 9.45
C GLN A 22 -11.38 -1.02 10.38
N LEU A 23 -10.21 -1.40 10.91
CA LEU A 23 -9.33 -0.53 11.71
C LEU A 23 -8.39 0.33 10.86
N VAL A 24 -7.97 -0.19 9.70
CA VAL A 24 -7.28 0.54 8.65
C VAL A 24 -8.34 1.33 7.92
N PRO A 25 -8.37 2.68 8.01
CA PRO A 25 -9.25 3.46 7.16
C PRO A 25 -8.89 3.17 5.70
N ALA A 26 -9.69 2.31 5.07
CA ALA A 26 -9.95 2.39 3.64
C ALA A 26 -10.56 3.78 3.44
N ARG A 27 -9.95 4.57 2.55
CA ARG A 27 -10.46 5.88 2.16
C ARG A 27 -11.95 5.75 1.84
N SER A 28 -12.79 6.21 2.74
CA SER A 28 -14.18 6.60 2.47
C SER A 28 -14.24 8.01 1.89
N GLY A 29 -13.21 8.42 1.14
CA GLY A 29 -13.10 9.77 0.56
C GLY A 29 -14.09 10.05 -0.57
N ALA A 30 -14.57 9.01 -1.27
CA ALA A 30 -15.37 9.18 -2.48
C ALA A 30 -16.85 8.74 -2.38
N VAL A 31 -17.26 8.03 -1.32
CA VAL A 31 -18.65 7.51 -1.18
C VAL A 31 -19.46 8.31 -0.14
N SER A 32 -18.88 9.37 0.43
CA SER A 32 -19.56 10.20 1.43
C SER A 32 -20.26 11.44 0.86
N ARG A 33 -20.31 11.63 -0.46
CA ARG A 33 -21.01 12.76 -1.11
C ARG A 33 -22.28 12.42 -1.88
N ARG A 34 -22.55 11.14 -2.20
CA ARG A 34 -23.84 10.70 -2.75
C ARG A 34 -24.80 10.11 -1.71
N VAL A 35 -24.31 9.85 -0.50
CA VAL A 35 -25.14 9.37 0.63
C VAL A 35 -25.70 10.55 1.44
N THR A 36 -25.13 11.75 1.30
CA THR A 36 -25.55 12.96 2.04
C THR A 36 -26.80 13.62 1.47
N GLU A 37 -27.15 13.35 0.21
CA GLU A 37 -28.37 13.88 -0.42
C GLU A 37 -29.62 13.03 -0.08
N VAL A 38 -29.42 11.77 0.34
CA VAL A 38 -30.49 10.87 0.83
C VAL A 38 -30.55 10.81 2.38
N ALA A 39 -29.56 11.36 3.08
CA ALA A 39 -29.48 11.36 4.54
C ALA A 39 -30.09 12.60 5.23
N SER A 40 -30.73 13.50 4.49
CA SER A 40 -31.40 14.68 5.05
C SER A 40 -32.72 14.36 5.78
N LEU A 41 -33.19 13.10 5.76
CA LEU A 41 -34.36 12.65 6.51
C LEU A 41 -34.03 11.84 7.79
N SER A 42 -32.75 11.60 8.09
CA SER A 42 -32.32 10.71 9.20
C SER A 42 -31.14 11.28 10.03
N GLY A 43 -31.14 12.59 10.26
CA GLY A 43 -30.01 13.33 10.85
C GLY A 43 -29.79 13.11 12.35
N ALA A 44 -30.81 12.75 13.13
CA ALA A 44 -30.72 12.66 14.59
C ALA A 44 -30.09 11.33 15.07
N GLU A 45 -30.45 10.20 14.45
CA GLU A 45 -29.95 8.87 14.86
C GLU A 45 -28.48 8.66 14.46
N GLY A 46 -28.06 9.18 13.30
CA GLY A 46 -26.69 9.07 12.83
C GLY A 46 -25.67 9.85 13.67
N ALA A 47 -26.05 10.97 14.28
CA ALA A 47 -25.17 11.78 15.13
C ALA A 47 -24.86 11.07 16.46
N ILE A 48 -25.89 10.49 17.10
CA ILE A 48 -25.75 9.72 18.35
C ILE A 48 -24.90 8.47 18.11
N GLN A 49 -25.10 7.78 16.99
CA GLN A 49 -24.35 6.56 16.68
C GLN A 49 -22.89 6.84 16.29
N ARG A 50 -22.59 7.99 15.68
CA ARG A 50 -21.22 8.46 15.44
C ARG A 50 -20.52 8.80 16.75
N HIS A 51 -21.19 9.52 17.66
CA HIS A 51 -20.63 9.87 18.97
C HIS A 51 -20.32 8.62 19.80
N ARG A 52 -21.22 7.63 19.82
CA ARG A 52 -21.02 6.37 20.55
C ARG A 52 -19.90 5.50 19.97
N ARG A 53 -19.77 5.47 18.64
CA ARG A 53 -18.64 4.80 17.96
C ARG A 53 -17.32 5.54 18.18
N GLN A 54 -17.36 6.86 18.34
CA GLN A 54 -16.20 7.69 18.62
C GLN A 54 -15.72 7.48 20.07
N GLU A 55 -16.63 7.47 21.04
CA GLU A 55 -16.31 7.13 22.45
C GLU A 55 -15.79 5.70 22.60
N GLN A 56 -16.38 4.73 21.92
CA GLN A 56 -15.87 3.35 21.94
C GLN A 56 -14.46 3.26 21.31
N ARG A 57 -14.19 4.04 20.27
CA ARG A 57 -12.86 4.14 19.64
C ARG A 57 -11.85 4.79 20.57
N GLU A 58 -12.23 5.85 21.27
CA GLU A 58 -11.39 6.51 22.26
C GLU A 58 -11.06 5.56 23.43
N ARG A 59 -12.05 4.85 23.97
CA ARG A 59 -11.83 3.84 25.02
C ARG A 59 -10.96 2.67 24.59
N LEU A 60 -11.14 2.16 23.37
CA LEU A 60 -10.28 1.10 22.82
C LEU A 60 -8.86 1.61 22.60
N GLN A 61 -8.70 2.85 22.15
CA GLN A 61 -7.40 3.50 21.98
C GLN A 61 -6.70 3.71 23.33
N ASP A 62 -7.43 4.11 24.36
CA ASP A 62 -6.89 4.29 25.72
C ASP A 62 -6.44 2.95 26.32
N LEU A 63 -7.22 1.88 26.14
CA LEU A 63 -6.84 0.54 26.58
C LEU A 63 -5.60 0.01 25.83
N LEU A 64 -5.56 0.21 24.51
CA LEU A 64 -4.39 -0.13 23.69
C LEU A 64 -3.15 0.70 24.09
N GLU A 65 -3.35 1.94 24.53
CA GLU A 65 -2.29 2.81 24.99
C GLU A 65 -1.76 2.42 26.37
N VAL A 66 -2.63 1.97 27.29
CA VAL A 66 -2.22 1.45 28.60
C VAL A 66 -1.42 0.15 28.45
N VAL A 67 -1.88 -0.75 27.58
CA VAL A 67 -1.16 -2.00 27.25
C VAL A 67 0.17 -1.67 26.54
N GLY A 68 0.18 -0.68 25.65
CA GLY A 68 1.38 -0.21 24.97
C GLY A 68 2.40 0.48 25.89
N ARG A 69 1.93 1.27 26.88
CA ARG A 69 2.80 1.97 27.84
C ARG A 69 3.38 1.04 28.89
N GLN A 70 2.75 -0.08 29.24
CA GLN A 70 3.37 -1.08 30.13
C GLN A 70 4.49 -1.89 29.46
N LEU A 71 4.57 -1.88 28.12
CA LEU A 71 5.66 -2.46 27.34
C LEU A 71 6.77 -1.43 27.02
N LYS A 72 6.96 -0.42 27.87
CA LYS A 72 7.92 0.72 27.76
C LYS A 72 9.41 0.35 27.81
N GLY A 73 9.78 -0.88 27.47
CA GLY A 73 11.16 -1.35 27.39
C GLY A 73 11.71 -1.49 25.98
N TYR A 74 10.93 -1.23 24.92
CA TYR A 74 11.37 -1.51 23.54
C TYR A 74 11.18 -0.30 22.63
N SER A 75 12.31 0.21 22.11
CA SER A 75 12.44 1.45 21.34
C SER A 75 11.41 1.56 20.19
N PRO A 76 10.44 2.49 20.26
CA PRO A 76 9.46 2.72 19.19
C PRO A 76 10.04 3.55 18.04
N ASP A 77 11.31 3.94 18.11
CA ASP A 77 11.91 5.00 17.30
C ASP A 77 12.85 4.45 16.22
N SER A 78 12.42 3.40 15.51
CA SER A 78 13.04 3.17 14.20
C SER A 78 12.45 4.20 13.25
N ASP A 79 13.23 5.23 12.93
CA ASP A 79 12.89 6.23 11.91
C ASP A 79 12.32 5.59 10.64
N ALA A 80 12.86 4.42 10.27
CA ALA A 80 12.38 3.60 9.15
C ALA A 80 10.92 3.15 9.26
N THR A 81 10.43 2.79 10.45
CA THR A 81 9.02 2.40 10.65
C THR A 81 8.11 3.62 10.54
N ARG A 82 8.53 4.75 11.10
CA ARG A 82 7.80 6.01 11.01
C ARG A 82 7.70 6.48 9.56
N GLU A 83 8.81 6.45 8.83
CA GLU A 83 8.88 6.77 7.40
C GLU A 83 7.93 5.89 6.59
N LEU A 84 7.96 4.58 6.81
CA LEU A 84 7.09 3.61 6.12
C LEU A 84 5.61 3.86 6.41
N LEU A 85 5.25 4.24 7.64
CA LEU A 85 3.88 4.61 8.00
C LEU A 85 3.44 5.91 7.32
N ILE A 86 4.32 6.91 7.23
CA ILE A 86 4.07 8.16 6.52
C ILE A 86 3.82 7.88 5.03
N HIS A 87 4.66 7.04 4.39
CA HIS A 87 4.47 6.63 2.99
C HIS A 87 3.14 5.87 2.80
N ALA A 88 2.72 5.06 3.78
CA ALA A 88 1.41 4.40 3.79
C ALA A 88 0.22 5.35 4.03
N GLY A 89 0.46 6.61 4.38
CA GLY A 89 -0.54 7.65 4.59
C GLY A 89 -0.96 7.84 6.05
N TYR A 90 -0.26 7.20 7.00
CA TYR A 90 -0.51 7.35 8.43
C TYR A 90 0.41 8.43 9.00
N ARG A 91 -0.16 9.60 9.30
CA ARG A 91 0.59 10.78 9.76
C ARG A 91 0.37 11.15 11.23
N SER A 92 -0.41 10.34 11.95
CA SER A 92 -0.67 10.57 13.38
C SER A 92 0.61 10.36 14.20
N PRO A 93 0.91 11.22 15.19
CA PRO A 93 2.01 10.99 16.13
C PRO A 93 1.89 9.64 16.87
N ARG A 94 0.66 9.13 17.02
CA ARG A 94 0.37 7.84 17.66
C ARG A 94 0.48 6.64 16.70
N ALA A 95 0.71 6.87 15.40
CA ALA A 95 0.72 5.80 14.40
C ALA A 95 1.76 4.69 14.71
N PRO A 96 3.02 5.00 15.10
CA PRO A 96 4.01 3.97 15.44
C PRO A 96 3.56 3.11 16.63
N ALA A 97 3.03 3.74 17.68
CA ALA A 97 2.54 3.04 18.86
C ALA A 97 1.36 2.11 18.52
N THR A 98 0.38 2.60 17.76
CA THR A 98 -0.76 1.77 17.31
C THR A 98 -0.31 0.62 16.41
N TYR A 99 0.71 0.81 15.56
CA TYR A 99 1.24 -0.23 14.70
C TYR A 99 1.90 -1.36 15.51
N TRP A 100 2.73 -1.03 16.49
CA TRP A 100 3.32 -2.02 17.39
C TRP A 100 2.26 -2.75 18.21
N GLY A 101 1.27 -2.03 18.73
CA GLY A 101 0.12 -2.63 19.43
C GLY A 101 -0.63 -3.63 18.55
N ILE A 102 -0.91 -3.28 17.29
CA ILE A 102 -1.55 -4.18 16.33
C ILE A 102 -0.69 -5.42 16.07
N ARG A 103 0.62 -5.28 15.88
CA ARG A 103 1.50 -6.45 15.64
C ARG A 103 1.52 -7.43 16.79
N VAL A 104 1.65 -6.93 18.02
CA VAL A 104 1.66 -7.77 19.22
C VAL A 104 0.28 -8.41 19.40
N THR A 105 -0.79 -7.64 19.26
CA THR A 105 -2.16 -8.14 19.43
C THR A 105 -2.51 -9.21 18.39
N VAL A 106 -2.18 -9.00 17.12
CA VAL A 106 -2.43 -9.97 16.04
C VAL A 106 -1.60 -11.24 16.23
N SER A 107 -0.33 -11.11 16.60
CA SER A 107 0.54 -12.24 16.93
C SER A 107 -0.01 -13.07 18.10
N LEU A 108 -0.39 -12.39 19.19
CA LEU A 108 -0.93 -13.03 20.38
C LEU A 108 -2.27 -13.73 20.10
N LEU A 109 -3.19 -13.06 19.39
CA LEU A 109 -4.49 -13.62 19.03
C LEU A 109 -4.33 -14.86 18.15
N LEU A 110 -3.47 -14.82 17.13
CA LEU A 110 -3.22 -15.97 16.27
C LEU A 110 -2.59 -17.13 17.03
N GLY A 111 -1.60 -16.85 17.89
CA GLY A 111 -0.99 -17.85 18.76
C GLY A 111 -2.00 -18.48 19.74
N LEU A 112 -2.86 -17.68 20.35
CA LEU A 112 -3.90 -18.15 21.28
C LEU A 112 -4.96 -18.99 20.57
N VAL A 113 -5.42 -18.56 19.40
CA VAL A 113 -6.39 -19.31 18.59
C VAL A 113 -5.83 -20.67 18.22
N THR A 114 -4.56 -20.76 17.81
CA THR A 114 -3.92 -22.07 17.57
C THR A 114 -3.76 -22.90 18.83
N ALA A 115 -3.43 -22.27 19.96
CA ALA A 115 -3.25 -22.98 21.23
C ALA A 115 -4.54 -23.65 21.71
N ILE A 116 -5.70 -23.04 21.42
CA ILE A 116 -7.02 -23.58 21.77
C ILE A 116 -7.53 -24.55 20.69
N ALA A 117 -7.33 -24.24 19.41
CA ALA A 117 -7.88 -25.04 18.31
C ALA A 117 -7.19 -26.41 18.14
N VAL A 118 -5.88 -26.48 18.33
CA VAL A 118 -5.10 -27.72 18.10
C VAL A 118 -5.47 -28.84 19.09
N PRO A 119 -5.61 -28.61 20.41
CA PRO A 119 -6.06 -29.63 21.36
C PRO A 119 -7.49 -30.14 21.10
N ILE A 120 -8.42 -29.25 20.72
CA ILE A 120 -9.82 -29.61 20.41
C ILE A 120 -9.87 -30.58 19.22
N LEU A 121 -8.91 -30.46 18.30
CA LEU A 121 -8.76 -31.32 17.13
C LEU A 121 -7.88 -32.55 17.42
N GLY A 122 -7.66 -32.93 18.68
CA GLY A 122 -6.88 -34.11 19.06
C GLY A 122 -5.37 -34.01 18.78
N GLY A 123 -4.85 -32.80 18.59
CA GLY A 123 -3.41 -32.57 18.40
C GLY A 123 -2.62 -32.67 19.70
N GLY A 124 -1.45 -33.31 19.66
CA GLY A 124 -0.56 -33.42 20.81
C GLY A 124 0.13 -32.11 21.20
N LEU A 125 0.63 -32.02 22.43
CA LEU A 125 1.26 -30.81 23.01
C LEU A 125 2.37 -30.20 22.14
N LEU A 126 3.19 -31.04 21.50
CA LEU A 126 4.26 -30.58 20.60
C LEU A 126 3.68 -29.83 19.39
N LEU A 127 2.59 -30.33 18.81
CA LEU A 127 1.92 -29.69 17.67
C LEU A 127 1.29 -28.34 18.06
N VAL A 128 0.79 -28.23 19.29
CA VAL A 128 0.25 -26.98 19.85
C VAL A 128 1.34 -25.93 19.96
N MET A 129 2.49 -26.27 20.57
CA MET A 129 3.61 -25.34 20.75
C MET A 129 4.19 -24.88 19.40
N VAL A 130 4.43 -25.85 18.49
CA VAL A 130 4.97 -25.56 17.17
C VAL A 130 3.98 -24.71 16.35
N GLY A 131 2.70 -25.08 16.33
CA GLY A 131 1.66 -24.34 15.61
C GLY A 131 1.47 -22.91 16.13
N ALA A 132 1.45 -22.73 17.45
CA ALA A 132 1.35 -21.40 18.07
C ALA A 132 2.56 -20.52 17.79
N PHE A 133 3.77 -21.10 17.77
CA PHE A 133 4.97 -20.37 17.39
C PHE A 133 4.92 -19.90 15.93
N TYR A 134 4.60 -20.79 14.98
CA TYR A 134 4.53 -20.44 13.56
C TYR A 134 3.40 -19.44 13.26
N MET A 135 2.22 -19.60 13.84
CA MET A 135 1.10 -18.67 13.62
C MET A 135 1.30 -17.34 14.31
N GLY A 136 1.89 -17.30 15.51
CA GLY A 136 2.30 -16.06 16.16
C GLY A 136 3.36 -15.32 15.33
N ALA A 137 4.38 -16.04 14.83
CA ALA A 137 5.38 -15.47 13.95
C ALA A 137 4.78 -14.91 12.65
N ALA A 138 3.86 -15.66 12.02
CA ALA A 138 3.13 -15.19 10.83
C ALA A 138 2.28 -13.95 11.15
N GLY A 139 1.59 -13.93 12.29
CA GLY A 139 0.81 -12.80 12.78
C GLY A 139 1.63 -11.53 13.02
N TYR A 140 2.88 -11.68 13.43
CA TYR A 140 3.80 -10.56 13.62
C TYR A 140 4.31 -9.95 12.30
N VAL A 141 4.42 -10.75 11.25
CA VAL A 141 4.88 -10.34 9.90
C VAL A 141 3.72 -9.76 9.06
N LEU A 142 2.50 -10.25 9.27
CA LEU A 142 1.33 -9.87 8.46
C LEU A 142 1.08 -8.35 8.39
N PRO A 143 1.07 -7.58 9.51
CA PRO A 143 0.84 -6.13 9.45
C PRO A 143 1.92 -5.37 8.67
N LEU A 144 3.17 -5.83 8.73
CA LEU A 144 4.26 -5.23 7.96
C LEU A 144 4.02 -5.36 6.45
N PHE A 145 3.55 -6.54 6.01
CA PHE A 145 3.22 -6.77 4.60
C PHE A 145 2.06 -5.87 4.14
N VAL A 146 1.01 -5.75 4.95
CA VAL A 146 -0.16 -4.90 4.64
C VAL A 146 0.25 -3.42 4.51
N VAL A 147 1.02 -2.90 5.47
CA VAL A 147 1.45 -1.49 5.44
C VAL A 147 2.40 -1.23 4.27
N ARG A 148 3.37 -2.14 4.00
CA ARG A 148 4.25 -2.05 2.82
C ARG A 148 3.48 -2.06 1.52
N SER A 149 2.49 -2.95 1.40
CA SER A 149 1.65 -3.04 0.21
C SER A 149 0.85 -1.75 0.00
N LYS A 150 0.27 -1.21 1.08
CA LYS A 150 -0.44 0.08 1.04
C LYS A 150 0.48 1.23 0.63
N ALA A 151 1.67 1.34 1.21
CA ALA A 151 2.68 2.34 0.84
C ALA A 151 3.05 2.22 -0.64
N ARG A 152 3.38 1.02 -1.13
CA ARG A 152 3.70 0.76 -2.54
C ARG A 152 2.55 1.14 -3.48
N ARG A 153 1.30 0.85 -3.10
CA ARG A 153 0.12 1.21 -3.89
C ARG A 153 -0.04 2.73 -3.99
N ARG A 154 0.10 3.46 -2.87
CA ARG A 154 0.07 4.93 -2.87
C ARG A 154 1.19 5.52 -3.72
N GLN A 155 2.42 5.05 -3.54
CA GLN A 155 3.57 5.49 -4.32
C GLN A 155 3.36 5.24 -5.82
N LYS A 156 2.87 4.06 -6.19
CA LYS A 156 2.56 3.75 -7.60
C LYS A 156 1.50 4.68 -8.18
N GLU A 157 0.43 4.97 -7.44
CA GLU A 157 -0.61 5.91 -7.89
C GLU A 157 -0.01 7.31 -8.13
N ILE A 158 0.79 7.80 -7.19
CA ILE A 158 1.51 9.07 -7.29
C ILE A 158 2.43 9.08 -8.52
N THR A 159 3.24 8.04 -8.71
CA THR A 159 4.16 7.91 -9.85
C THR A 159 3.43 7.92 -11.19
N LEU A 160 2.23 7.34 -11.26
CA LEU A 160 1.43 7.32 -12.49
C LEU A 160 0.76 8.67 -12.77
N ALA A 161 0.34 9.39 -11.73
CA ALA A 161 -0.33 10.70 -11.85
C ALA A 161 0.65 11.88 -11.99
N LEU A 162 1.93 11.69 -11.66
CA LEU A 162 2.94 12.75 -11.67
C LEU A 162 3.17 13.42 -13.04
N PRO A 163 3.30 12.69 -14.17
CA PRO A 163 3.48 13.33 -15.48
C PRO A 163 2.30 14.23 -15.83
N ASP A 164 1.08 13.76 -15.58
CA ASP A 164 -0.14 14.53 -15.87
C ASP A 164 -0.23 15.78 -14.98
N ALA A 165 0.20 15.70 -13.71
CA ALA A 165 0.30 16.87 -12.82
C ALA A 165 1.36 17.88 -13.29
N LEU A 166 2.49 17.41 -13.84
CA LEU A 166 3.52 18.28 -14.39
C LEU A 166 3.05 18.99 -15.65
N ASP A 167 2.35 18.30 -16.55
CA ASP A 167 1.80 18.92 -17.76
C ASP A 167 0.84 20.08 -17.39
N LEU A 168 -0.02 19.88 -16.38
CA LEU A 168 -0.87 20.96 -15.86
C LEU A 168 -0.06 22.10 -15.22
N LEU A 169 1.02 21.80 -14.48
CA LEU A 169 1.91 22.81 -13.92
C LEU A 169 2.61 23.64 -15.01
N VAL A 170 3.08 22.99 -16.08
CA VAL A 170 3.70 23.65 -17.23
C VAL A 170 2.72 24.63 -17.86
N VAL A 171 1.50 24.19 -18.18
CA VAL A 171 0.47 25.05 -18.78
C VAL A 171 0.13 26.24 -17.87
N CYS A 172 0.01 26.02 -16.56
CA CYS A 172 -0.26 27.09 -15.60
C CYS A 172 0.86 28.14 -15.56
N VAL A 173 2.11 27.70 -15.49
CA VAL A 173 3.27 28.60 -15.40
C VAL A 173 3.52 29.33 -16.73
N GLU A 174 3.31 28.66 -17.87
CA GLU A 174 3.40 29.29 -19.21
C GLU A 174 2.30 30.32 -19.43
N ALA A 175 1.13 30.13 -18.82
CA ALA A 175 0.06 31.13 -18.78
C ALA A 175 0.36 32.31 -17.84
N GLY A 176 1.52 32.33 -17.17
CA GLY A 176 1.95 33.42 -16.30
C GLY A 176 1.51 33.28 -14.84
N LEU A 177 0.95 32.15 -14.43
CA LEU A 177 0.66 31.91 -13.01
C LEU A 177 1.96 31.77 -12.22
N GLY A 178 2.05 32.44 -11.07
CA GLY A 178 3.11 32.18 -10.11
C GLY A 178 3.06 30.73 -9.62
N LEU A 179 4.22 30.11 -9.37
CA LEU A 179 4.31 28.68 -9.04
C LEU A 179 3.40 28.24 -7.88
N ASN A 180 3.27 29.07 -6.84
CA ASN A 180 2.39 28.79 -5.70
C ASN A 180 0.91 28.72 -6.11
N GLN A 181 0.45 29.59 -7.01
CA GLN A 181 -0.91 29.56 -7.55
C GLN A 181 -1.10 28.39 -8.51
N ALA A 182 -0.08 28.06 -9.32
CA ALA A 182 -0.08 26.89 -10.17
C ALA A 182 -0.28 25.60 -9.34
N PHE A 183 0.39 25.45 -8.20
CA PHE A 183 0.16 24.30 -7.31
C PHE A 183 -1.27 24.20 -6.79
N VAL A 184 -1.92 25.32 -6.45
CA VAL A 184 -3.34 25.32 -6.03
C VAL A 184 -4.21 24.83 -7.18
N ARG A 185 -4.03 25.41 -8.36
CA ARG A 185 -4.84 25.07 -9.53
C ARG A 185 -4.68 23.61 -9.93
N VAL A 186 -3.46 23.11 -9.94
CA VAL A 186 -3.16 21.72 -10.27
C VAL A 186 -3.68 20.75 -9.21
N ALA A 187 -3.66 21.11 -7.93
CA ALA A 187 -4.25 20.29 -6.87
C ALA A 187 -5.77 20.08 -7.06
N GLU A 188 -6.48 21.08 -7.58
CA GLU A 188 -7.91 21.00 -7.91
C GLU A 188 -8.15 20.14 -9.16
N GLU A 189 -7.41 20.39 -10.24
CA GLU A 189 -7.62 19.72 -11.53
C GLU A 189 -7.15 18.25 -11.56
N ILE A 190 -6.12 17.91 -10.78
CA ILE A 190 -5.61 16.52 -10.70
C ILE A 190 -6.51 15.63 -9.82
N HIS A 191 -7.40 16.21 -9.01
CA HIS A 191 -8.27 15.49 -8.07
C HIS A 191 -9.07 14.34 -8.70
N PRO A 192 -9.76 14.52 -9.86
CA PRO A 192 -10.46 13.42 -10.53
C PRO A 192 -9.53 12.29 -11.02
N LEU A 193 -8.25 12.56 -11.28
CA LEU A 193 -7.27 11.56 -11.73
C LEU A 193 -6.61 10.83 -10.55
N SER A 194 -6.17 11.56 -9.54
CA SER A 194 -5.60 10.99 -8.31
C SER A 194 -5.90 11.87 -7.10
N GLU A 195 -6.79 11.37 -6.25
CA GLU A 195 -7.09 11.95 -4.94
C GLU A 195 -5.84 11.90 -4.03
N ILE A 196 -4.91 10.96 -4.22
CA ILE A 196 -3.66 10.93 -3.45
C ILE A 196 -2.76 12.11 -3.83
N MET A 197 -2.50 12.30 -5.12
CA MET A 197 -1.65 13.40 -5.58
C MET A 197 -2.23 14.76 -5.21
N ALA A 198 -3.53 14.96 -5.45
CA ALA A 198 -4.24 16.18 -5.09
C ALA A 198 -4.09 16.50 -3.59
N ALA A 199 -4.25 15.50 -2.72
CA ALA A 199 -4.11 15.69 -1.28
C ALA A 199 -2.67 16.07 -0.87
N GLU A 200 -1.64 15.51 -1.51
CA GLU A 200 -0.24 15.86 -1.23
C GLU A 200 0.12 17.27 -1.70
N LEU A 201 -0.39 17.71 -2.88
CA LEU A 201 -0.23 19.08 -3.36
C LEU A 201 -1.02 20.10 -2.52
N HIS A 202 -2.21 19.73 -2.05
CA HIS A 202 -2.97 20.56 -1.13
C HIS A 202 -2.22 20.76 0.20
N LEU A 203 -1.60 19.70 0.74
CA LEU A 203 -0.75 19.78 1.92
C LEU A 203 0.49 20.64 1.70
N LEU A 204 1.15 20.53 0.54
CA LEU A 204 2.23 21.42 0.15
C LEU A 204 1.77 22.89 0.21
N ASN A 205 0.60 23.19 -0.35
CA ASN A 205 0.06 24.54 -0.32
C ASN A 205 -0.26 25.02 1.09
N LEU A 206 -0.85 24.16 1.94
CA LEU A 206 -1.11 24.47 3.34
C LEU A 206 0.17 24.80 4.12
N GLU A 207 1.26 24.05 3.88
CA GLU A 207 2.55 24.34 4.51
C GLU A 207 3.10 25.70 4.10
N ILE A 208 3.04 26.03 2.81
CA ILE A 208 3.47 27.34 2.29
C ILE A 208 2.60 28.47 2.87
N ARG A 209 1.28 28.28 2.93
CA ARG A 209 0.34 29.25 3.52
C ARG A 209 0.53 29.42 5.02
N ALA A 210 1.00 28.39 5.71
CA ALA A 210 1.37 28.44 7.12
C ALA A 210 2.73 29.14 7.37
N GLY A 211 3.37 29.68 6.32
CA GLY A 211 4.62 30.43 6.42
C GLY A 211 5.88 29.57 6.37
N LYS A 212 5.78 28.26 6.09
CA LYS A 212 6.97 27.45 5.88
C LYS A 212 7.68 27.86 4.58
N PRO A 213 9.02 27.90 4.56
CA PRO A 213 9.78 28.10 3.33
C PRO A 213 9.37 27.09 2.25
N ARG A 214 9.31 27.55 1.00
CA ARG A 214 8.87 26.70 -0.13
C ARG A 214 9.82 25.53 -0.37
N ASP A 215 11.12 25.76 -0.25
CA ASP A 215 12.14 24.72 -0.38
C ASP A 215 11.97 23.62 0.67
N GLU A 216 11.70 23.99 1.92
CA GLU A 216 11.38 23.04 2.98
C GLU A 216 10.07 22.31 2.70
N SER A 217 9.03 23.01 2.25
CA SER A 217 7.72 22.43 1.94
C SER A 217 7.80 21.42 0.78
N LEU A 218 8.59 21.71 -0.26
CA LEU A 218 8.86 20.78 -1.36
C LEU A 218 9.67 19.56 -0.87
N ARG A 219 10.66 19.74 0.00
CA ARG A 219 11.38 18.61 0.63
C ARG A 219 10.44 17.75 1.46
N ASN A 220 9.50 18.36 2.19
CA ASN A 220 8.47 17.66 2.95
C ASN A 220 7.54 16.87 2.01
N LEU A 221 7.17 17.40 0.85
CA LEU A 221 6.41 16.65 -0.15
C LEU A 221 7.14 15.36 -0.57
N PHE A 222 8.42 15.45 -0.89
CA PHE A 222 9.22 14.27 -1.18
C PHE A 222 9.28 13.31 0.02
N ASN A 223 9.62 13.79 1.22
CA ASN A 223 9.72 12.96 2.44
C ASN A 223 8.39 12.27 2.81
N ARG A 224 7.25 12.87 2.47
CA ARG A 224 5.93 12.27 2.71
C ARG A 224 5.56 11.18 1.71
N THR A 225 5.98 11.34 0.46
CA THR A 225 5.60 10.45 -0.64
C THR A 225 6.59 9.31 -0.82
N GLY A 226 7.88 9.56 -0.62
CA GLY A 226 8.96 8.59 -0.82
C GLY A 226 9.10 8.15 -2.29
N VAL A 227 8.62 8.96 -3.23
CA VAL A 227 8.69 8.67 -4.67
C VAL A 227 9.92 9.36 -5.26
N GLU A 228 10.78 8.59 -5.92
CA GLU A 228 12.05 9.11 -6.47
C GLU A 228 11.82 10.18 -7.55
N ASP A 229 10.82 10.00 -8.42
CA ASP A 229 10.48 11.01 -9.44
C ASP A 229 10.03 12.35 -8.79
N ILE A 230 9.39 12.33 -7.61
CA ILE A 230 9.07 13.54 -6.83
C ILE A 230 10.33 14.16 -6.23
N ARG A 231 11.30 13.35 -5.80
CA ARG A 231 12.61 13.84 -5.32
C ARG A 231 13.30 14.65 -6.40
N SER A 232 13.39 14.10 -7.60
CA SER A 232 14.03 14.76 -8.74
C SER A 232 13.32 16.08 -9.09
N LEU A 233 11.99 16.07 -9.14
CA LEU A 233 11.18 17.28 -9.35
C LEU A 233 11.44 18.34 -8.27
N THR A 234 11.43 17.94 -6.99
CA THR A 234 11.66 18.83 -5.85
C THR A 234 13.02 19.51 -5.95
N MET A 235 14.07 18.75 -6.22
CA MET A 235 15.43 19.29 -6.34
C MET A 235 15.54 20.25 -7.53
N MET A 236 14.94 19.90 -8.67
CA MET A 236 14.91 20.76 -9.85
C MET A 236 14.18 22.08 -9.56
N LEU A 237 13.02 22.03 -8.89
CA LEU A 237 12.26 23.24 -8.56
C LEU A 237 12.99 24.15 -7.57
N ILE A 238 13.63 23.58 -6.54
CA ILE A 238 14.45 24.34 -5.59
C ILE A 238 15.62 25.01 -6.31
N GLN A 239 16.25 24.29 -7.24
CA GLN A 239 17.36 24.83 -8.02
C GLN A 239 16.90 25.94 -8.96
N ALA A 240 15.82 25.72 -9.72
CA ALA A 240 15.30 26.71 -10.66
C ALA A 240 14.89 28.00 -9.95
N ASP A 241 14.29 27.87 -8.78
CA ASP A 241 13.90 29.01 -7.97
C ASP A 241 15.09 29.81 -7.44
N ARG A 242 16.12 29.13 -6.92
CA ARG A 242 17.29 29.79 -6.32
C ARG A 242 18.18 30.48 -7.34
N PHE A 243 18.30 29.90 -8.55
CA PHE A 243 19.15 30.43 -9.62
C PHE A 243 18.38 31.27 -10.65
N GLY A 244 17.07 31.44 -10.47
CA GLY A 244 16.23 32.25 -11.35
C GLY A 244 16.15 31.72 -12.79
N THR A 245 16.42 30.43 -13.01
CA THR A 245 16.27 29.84 -14.35
C THR A 245 14.78 29.68 -14.68
N SER A 246 14.44 29.63 -15.97
CA SER A 246 13.04 29.49 -16.39
C SER A 246 12.42 28.21 -15.82
N ILE A 247 11.56 28.37 -14.81
CA ILE A 247 10.82 27.27 -14.17
C ILE A 247 9.94 26.54 -15.19
N ALA A 248 9.37 27.29 -16.15
CA ALA A 248 8.59 26.72 -17.25
C ALA A 248 9.44 25.74 -18.09
N ASN A 249 10.64 26.15 -18.49
CA ASN A 249 11.53 25.28 -19.27
C ASN A 249 11.98 24.05 -18.47
N ALA A 250 12.31 24.25 -17.18
CA ALA A 250 12.74 23.15 -16.31
C ALA A 250 11.61 22.13 -16.10
N LEU A 251 10.38 22.59 -15.88
CA LEU A 251 9.19 21.74 -15.78
C LEU A 251 8.91 21.01 -17.10
N ARG A 252 9.02 21.68 -18.26
CA ARG A 252 8.78 21.09 -19.58
C ARG A 252 9.74 19.93 -19.87
N VAL A 253 11.05 20.17 -19.72
CA VAL A 253 12.08 19.13 -19.91
C VAL A 253 11.88 17.95 -18.94
N HIS A 254 11.51 18.24 -17.69
CA HIS A 254 11.25 17.18 -16.71
C HIS A 254 9.98 16.39 -17.04
N SER A 255 8.92 17.05 -17.53
CA SER A 255 7.70 16.36 -17.96
C SER A 255 7.95 15.42 -19.14
N GLU A 256 8.70 15.88 -20.15
CA GLU A 256 9.12 15.05 -21.29
C GLU A 256 9.88 13.79 -20.81
N THR A 257 10.81 13.96 -19.87
CA THR A 257 11.56 12.84 -19.28
C THR A 257 10.64 11.83 -18.58
N LEU A 258 9.60 12.31 -17.86
CA LEU A 258 8.64 11.43 -17.21
C LEU A 258 7.71 10.72 -18.20
N ARG A 259 7.35 11.37 -19.31
CA ARG A 259 6.58 10.76 -20.40
C ARG A 259 7.38 9.64 -21.08
N ASP A 260 8.66 9.87 -21.34
CA ASP A 260 9.56 8.84 -21.88
C ASP A 260 9.69 7.66 -20.92
N LYS A 261 9.91 7.91 -19.61
CA LYS A 261 9.90 6.85 -18.59
C LYS A 261 8.58 6.07 -18.57
N ARG A 262 7.43 6.75 -18.70
CA ARG A 262 6.10 6.09 -18.75
C ARG A 262 6.00 5.15 -19.95
N ARG A 263 6.50 5.58 -21.11
CA ARG A 263 6.55 4.75 -22.33
C ARG A 263 7.49 3.56 -22.17
N GLN A 264 8.71 3.77 -21.67
CA GLN A 264 9.68 2.69 -21.40
C GLN A 264 9.12 1.64 -20.44
N ARG A 265 8.44 2.05 -19.36
CA ARG A 265 7.79 1.12 -18.43
C ARG A 265 6.70 0.27 -19.12
N ALA A 266 5.96 0.85 -20.06
CA ALA A 266 4.96 0.14 -20.83
C ALA A 266 5.61 -0.87 -21.81
N GLU A 267 6.68 -0.46 -22.50
CA GLU A 267 7.47 -1.32 -23.40
C GLU A 267 8.13 -2.47 -22.63
N GLU A 268 8.71 -2.21 -21.46
CA GLU A 268 9.24 -3.26 -20.58
C GLU A 268 8.16 -4.24 -20.12
N ALA A 269 6.97 -3.76 -19.77
CA ALA A 269 5.87 -4.62 -19.35
C ALA A 269 5.39 -5.51 -20.51
N ALA A 270 5.34 -4.97 -21.73
CA ALA A 270 5.04 -5.74 -22.93
C ALA A 270 6.10 -6.82 -23.18
N ALA A 271 7.39 -6.46 -23.15
CA ALA A 271 8.49 -7.41 -23.35
C ALA A 271 8.51 -8.54 -22.29
N LYS A 272 8.26 -8.21 -21.02
CA LYS A 272 8.16 -9.20 -19.93
C LYS A 272 6.97 -10.16 -20.12
N THR A 273 5.90 -9.70 -20.76
CA THR A 273 4.73 -10.55 -21.05
C THR A 273 5.07 -11.63 -22.08
N THR A 274 5.84 -11.29 -23.11
CA THR A 274 6.33 -12.27 -24.10
C THR A 274 7.15 -13.39 -23.45
N ILE A 275 8.04 -13.06 -22.52
CA ILE A 275 8.85 -14.07 -21.81
C ILE A 275 7.97 -14.97 -20.94
N LYS A 276 6.92 -14.43 -20.30
CA LYS A 276 6.00 -15.24 -19.47
C LYS A 276 5.21 -16.28 -20.26
N LEU A 277 4.98 -16.08 -21.57
CA LEU A 277 4.31 -17.05 -22.44
C LEU A 277 5.18 -18.28 -22.73
N ILE A 278 6.51 -18.18 -22.58
CA ILE A 278 7.41 -19.32 -22.74
C ILE A 278 7.17 -20.37 -21.65
N PHE A 279 6.77 -19.97 -20.44
CA PHE A 279 6.57 -20.91 -19.35
C PHE A 279 5.47 -21.95 -19.64
N PRO A 280 4.22 -21.58 -19.99
CA PRO A 280 3.22 -22.54 -20.44
C PRO A 280 3.66 -23.34 -21.66
N LEU A 281 4.37 -22.71 -22.61
CA LEU A 281 4.83 -23.38 -23.82
C LEU A 281 5.80 -24.53 -23.49
N VAL A 282 6.78 -24.28 -22.63
CA VAL A 282 7.74 -25.31 -22.20
C VAL A 282 7.08 -26.35 -21.29
N PHE A 283 6.20 -25.96 -20.35
CA PHE A 283 5.62 -26.94 -19.43
C PHE A 283 4.45 -27.74 -20.00
N CYS A 284 3.73 -27.23 -21.00
CA CYS A 284 2.57 -27.92 -21.57
C CYS A 284 2.87 -28.53 -22.94
N ILE A 285 3.56 -27.81 -23.84
CA ILE A 285 3.78 -28.29 -25.21
C ILE A 285 4.95 -29.26 -25.27
N PHE A 286 6.06 -29.01 -24.56
CA PHE A 286 7.23 -29.88 -24.62
C PHE A 286 6.95 -31.31 -24.09
N PRO A 287 6.28 -31.53 -22.94
CA PRO A 287 5.94 -32.89 -22.50
C PRO A 287 4.95 -33.58 -23.43
N ALA A 288 3.96 -32.85 -23.96
CA ALA A 288 3.01 -33.39 -24.93
C ALA A 288 3.71 -33.84 -26.22
N MET A 289 4.64 -33.04 -26.73
CA MET A 289 5.48 -33.40 -27.88
C MET A 289 6.30 -34.65 -27.63
N PHE A 290 6.86 -34.81 -26.43
CA PHE A 290 7.66 -35.97 -26.07
C PHE A 290 6.82 -37.27 -26.07
N VAL A 291 5.60 -37.20 -25.53
CA VAL A 291 4.65 -38.33 -25.55
C VAL A 291 4.28 -38.72 -26.97
N VAL A 292 4.00 -37.75 -27.85
CA VAL A 292 3.61 -38.03 -29.24
C VAL A 292 4.78 -38.59 -30.06
N LEU A 293 5.98 -38.04 -29.88
CA LEU A 293 7.15 -38.43 -30.69
C LEU A 293 7.78 -39.75 -30.22
N VAL A 294 7.99 -39.90 -28.91
CA VAL A 294 8.72 -41.05 -28.33
C VAL A 294 7.77 -42.18 -27.94
N GLY A 295 6.51 -41.87 -27.64
CA GLY A 295 5.49 -42.85 -27.22
C GLY A 295 5.39 -44.10 -28.10
N PRO A 296 5.18 -44.00 -29.43
CA PRO A 296 5.06 -45.19 -30.28
C PRO A 296 6.37 -45.99 -30.36
N GLY A 297 7.53 -45.33 -30.36
CA GLY A 297 8.83 -46.01 -30.36
C GLY A 297 9.07 -46.82 -29.08
N LEU A 298 8.67 -46.29 -27.92
CA LEU A 298 8.72 -47.02 -26.65
C LEU A 298 7.81 -48.25 -26.65
N ILE A 299 6.59 -48.14 -27.19
CA ILE A 299 5.64 -49.26 -27.29
C ILE A 299 6.24 -50.38 -28.17
N GLN A 300 6.82 -50.03 -29.32
CA GLN A 300 7.45 -51.01 -30.23
C GLN A 300 8.63 -51.74 -29.57
N ILE A 301 9.46 -51.04 -28.80
CA ILE A 301 10.61 -51.65 -28.10
C ILE A 301 10.13 -52.63 -27.01
N VAL A 302 9.09 -52.26 -26.25
CA VAL A 302 8.53 -53.12 -25.20
C VAL A 302 7.89 -54.37 -25.79
N GLU A 303 7.13 -54.24 -26.88
CA GLU A 303 6.56 -55.40 -27.59
C GLU A 303 7.65 -56.35 -28.09
N ALA A 304 8.70 -55.82 -28.72
CA ALA A 304 9.82 -56.63 -29.21
C ALA A 304 10.54 -57.39 -28.08
N LEU A 305 10.77 -56.74 -26.93
CA LEU A 305 11.39 -57.37 -25.75
C LEU A 305 10.49 -58.40 -25.06
N SER A 306 9.16 -58.22 -25.09
CA SER A 306 8.21 -59.18 -24.52
C SER A 306 7.99 -60.43 -25.38
N SER A 307 8.37 -60.37 -26.66
CA SER A 307 8.25 -61.48 -27.62
C SER A 307 9.47 -62.41 -27.63
N ILE A 308 10.54 -62.05 -26.90
CA ILE A 308 11.77 -62.82 -26.67
C ILE A 308 11.65 -63.54 -25.32
#